data_AF-A0A931L785-F1
#
_entry.id   AF-A0A931L785-F1
#
_cell.length_a   1.000
_cell.length_b   1.000
_cell.length_c   1.000
_cell.angle_alpha   90.00
_cell.angle_beta   90.00
_cell.angle_gamma   90.00
#
_symmetry.space_group_name_H-M   'P 1'
#
loop_
_entity.id
_entity.type
_entity.pdbx_description
1 polymer ?
#
loop_
_entity_poly.entity_id
_entity_poly.type
_entity_poly.pdbx_seq_one_letter_code
_entity_poly.pdbx_strand_id
1 'polypeptide(L)'
;MTLASADGPCLAAARRAAAATDVPYSVLVSIAQVETGRQIDGTVQPWPWAVNAGGTGHWFAAAQDALDFAQQTLAAGERSFDIGCFQLNYRWHGTQFTSLDQMMAPDANALYAARFLSRLHAELGDWSAAAGAYHSRDSSRASQYRDRFDHFRAAAEGASAGPNPAAGPPRLALAAPSPASPVPRSDTFPLFRAGSARRSAGSLFPLDAGS
;
A
#
# COMPACT_ATOMS: atom_id res chain seq x y z
N MET A 1 19.91 -20.29 -8.16
CA MET A 1 18.56 -20.84 -8.45
C MET A 1 17.60 -20.18 -7.50
N THR A 2 16.97 -19.09 -7.92
CA THR A 2 16.05 -18.31 -7.09
C THR A 2 14.74 -19.07 -7.03
N LEU A 3 14.27 -19.43 -5.83
CA LEU A 3 12.94 -20.00 -5.64
C LEU A 3 11.93 -18.98 -6.19
N ALA A 4 11.20 -19.36 -7.24
CA ALA A 4 9.99 -18.64 -7.60
C ALA A 4 9.10 -18.63 -6.35
N SER A 5 8.69 -17.44 -5.89
CA SER A 5 7.77 -17.34 -4.76
C SER A 5 6.54 -18.22 -5.04
N ALA A 6 6.07 -18.95 -4.03
CA ALA A 6 4.83 -19.74 -4.07
C ALA A 6 3.56 -18.89 -4.29
N ASP A 7 3.75 -17.59 -4.54
CA ASP A 7 2.74 -16.57 -4.74
C ASP A 7 2.48 -16.40 -6.24
N GLY A 8 1.22 -16.44 -6.66
CA GLY A 8 0.81 -16.14 -8.03
C GLY A 8 1.30 -14.75 -8.51
N PRO A 9 1.30 -14.49 -9.83
CA PRO A 9 1.92 -13.30 -10.42
C PRO A 9 1.41 -11.97 -9.85
N CYS A 10 0.13 -11.88 -9.49
CA CYS A 10 -0.44 -10.69 -8.85
C CYS A 10 0.13 -10.41 -7.46
N LEU A 11 0.29 -11.44 -6.63
CA LEU A 11 0.85 -11.30 -5.28
C LEU A 11 2.35 -10.94 -5.34
N ALA A 12 3.09 -11.57 -6.27
CA ALA A 12 4.48 -11.23 -6.51
C ALA A 12 4.65 -9.77 -6.97
N ALA A 13 3.79 -9.29 -7.87
CA ALA A 13 3.77 -7.90 -8.32
C ALA A 13 3.36 -6.92 -7.21
N ALA A 14 2.35 -7.27 -6.41
CA ALA A 14 1.95 -6.49 -5.23
C ALA A 14 3.11 -6.31 -4.24
N ARG A 15 3.91 -7.37 -4.02
CA ARG A 15 5.09 -7.31 -3.14
C ARG A 15 6.14 -6.33 -3.66
N ARG A 16 6.42 -6.36 -4.96
CA ARG A 16 7.37 -5.43 -5.60
C ARG A 16 6.85 -3.99 -5.58
N ALA A 17 5.58 -3.79 -5.86
CA ALA A 17 4.94 -2.48 -5.83
C ALA A 17 4.91 -1.88 -4.41
N ALA A 18 4.62 -2.68 -3.38
CA ALA A 18 4.71 -2.26 -1.98
C ALA A 18 6.11 -1.76 -1.63
N ALA A 19 7.15 -2.53 -1.98
CA ALA A 19 8.54 -2.15 -1.75
C ALA A 19 8.97 -0.87 -2.49
N ALA A 20 8.29 -0.52 -3.58
CA ALA A 20 8.62 0.65 -4.42
C ALA A 20 7.83 1.92 -4.08
N THR A 21 6.79 1.85 -3.25
CA THR A 21 5.82 2.96 -3.06
C THR A 21 5.44 3.23 -1.60
N ASP A 22 5.99 2.48 -0.65
CA ASP A 22 5.65 2.51 0.78
C ASP A 22 4.17 2.21 1.10
N VAL A 23 3.36 1.82 0.11
CA VAL A 23 2.02 1.27 0.35
C VAL A 23 2.17 -0.08 1.04
N PRO A 24 1.46 -0.33 2.17
CA PRO A 24 1.56 -1.61 2.85
C PRO A 24 1.20 -2.78 1.93
N TYR A 25 1.98 -3.87 2.00
CA TYR A 25 1.70 -5.07 1.21
C TYR A 25 0.30 -5.63 1.49
N SER A 26 -0.17 -5.57 2.74
CA SER A 26 -1.53 -5.97 3.11
C SER A 26 -2.59 -5.21 2.32
N VAL A 27 -2.42 -3.89 2.10
CA VAL A 27 -3.33 -3.07 1.30
C VAL A 27 -3.40 -3.57 -0.14
N LEU A 28 -2.24 -3.77 -0.79
CA LEU A 28 -2.22 -4.19 -2.20
C LEU A 28 -2.79 -5.60 -2.41
N VAL A 29 -2.48 -6.53 -1.51
CA VAL A 29 -3.04 -7.88 -1.57
C VAL A 29 -4.55 -7.86 -1.39
N SER A 30 -5.06 -7.07 -0.43
CA SER A 30 -6.50 -6.95 -0.20
C SER A 30 -7.23 -6.35 -1.39
N ILE A 31 -6.68 -5.32 -2.04
CA ILE A 31 -7.25 -4.79 -3.29
C ILE A 31 -7.29 -5.88 -4.36
N ALA A 32 -6.16 -6.53 -4.65
CA ALA A 32 -6.12 -7.56 -5.69
C ALA A 32 -7.11 -8.71 -5.42
N GLN A 33 -7.28 -9.12 -4.16
CA GLN A 33 -8.24 -10.15 -3.76
C GLN A 33 -9.69 -9.70 -3.90
N VAL A 34 -10.03 -8.45 -3.56
CA VAL A 34 -11.37 -7.91 -3.79
C VAL A 34 -11.68 -7.84 -5.30
N GLU A 35 -10.70 -7.45 -6.10
CA GLU A 35 -10.88 -7.20 -7.53
C GLU A 35 -10.94 -8.48 -8.37
N THR A 36 -10.01 -9.42 -8.15
CA THR A 36 -9.85 -10.60 -9.02
C THR A 36 -9.72 -11.91 -8.25
N GLY A 37 -10.01 -11.92 -6.95
CA GLY A 37 -9.89 -13.09 -6.10
C GLY A 37 -10.73 -14.27 -6.58
N ARG A 38 -10.09 -15.44 -6.68
CA ARG A 38 -10.73 -16.72 -7.01
C ARG A 38 -10.32 -17.78 -6.00
N GLN A 39 -11.22 -18.71 -5.71
CA GLN A 39 -10.91 -19.87 -4.89
C GLN A 39 -10.03 -20.85 -5.67
N ILE A 40 -8.79 -21.01 -5.23
CA ILE A 40 -7.79 -21.94 -5.78
C ILE A 40 -7.20 -22.69 -4.60
N ASP A 41 -7.35 -24.01 -4.60
CA ASP A 41 -6.85 -24.90 -3.54
C ASP A 41 -7.27 -24.47 -2.12
N GLY A 42 -8.51 -24.00 -1.98
CA GLY A 42 -9.08 -23.54 -0.71
C GLY A 42 -8.61 -22.16 -0.25
N THR A 43 -7.87 -21.43 -1.09
CA THR A 43 -7.40 -20.07 -0.81
C THR A 43 -7.88 -19.08 -1.86
N VAL A 44 -8.17 -17.84 -1.45
CA VAL A 44 -8.53 -16.78 -2.39
C VAL A 44 -7.26 -16.17 -2.97
N GLN A 45 -7.01 -16.44 -4.26
CA GLN A 45 -5.87 -15.91 -4.99
C GLN A 45 -6.30 -14.94 -6.09
N PRO A 46 -5.66 -13.75 -6.20
CA PRO A 46 -5.93 -12.83 -7.29
C PRO A 46 -5.46 -13.36 -8.64
N TRP A 47 -6.23 -13.09 -9.70
CA TRP A 47 -5.99 -13.61 -11.04
C TRP A 47 -5.47 -12.53 -12.00
N PRO A 48 -4.34 -12.74 -12.70
CA PRO A 48 -3.70 -11.69 -13.49
C PRO A 48 -4.39 -11.40 -14.81
N TRP A 49 -4.99 -12.41 -15.44
CA TRP A 49 -5.53 -12.32 -16.79
C TRP A 49 -7.05 -12.16 -16.72
N ALA A 50 -7.47 -11.10 -16.04
CA ALA A 50 -8.88 -10.77 -15.84
C ALA A 50 -9.23 -9.48 -16.60
N VAL A 51 -10.38 -9.49 -17.29
CA VAL A 51 -10.95 -8.29 -17.94
C VAL A 51 -12.42 -8.20 -17.56
N ASN A 52 -12.87 -7.05 -17.07
CA ASN A 52 -14.30 -6.77 -16.86
C ASN A 52 -14.79 -5.79 -17.92
N ALA A 53 -15.72 -6.22 -18.78
CA ALA A 53 -16.32 -5.38 -19.81
C ALA A 53 -17.84 -5.36 -19.64
N GLY A 54 -18.44 -4.16 -19.57
CA GLY A 54 -19.89 -4.02 -19.40
C GLY A 54 -20.45 -4.65 -18.12
N GLY A 55 -19.63 -4.80 -17.07
CA GLY A 55 -20.01 -5.46 -15.82
C GLY A 55 -19.86 -6.98 -15.85
N THR A 56 -19.40 -7.57 -16.96
CA THR A 56 -19.14 -9.00 -17.08
C THR A 56 -17.65 -9.26 -16.94
N GLY A 57 -17.28 -10.04 -15.91
CA GLY A 57 -15.90 -10.49 -15.72
C GLY A 57 -15.54 -11.66 -16.62
N HIS A 58 -14.35 -11.61 -17.20
CA HIS A 58 -13.74 -12.65 -18.03
C HIS A 58 -12.38 -13.00 -17.44
N TRP A 59 -12.11 -14.30 -17.24
CA TRP A 59 -10.85 -14.80 -16.67
C TRP A 59 -10.22 -15.79 -17.63
N PHE A 60 -9.00 -15.48 -18.06
CA PHE A 60 -8.29 -16.22 -19.10
C PHE A 60 -7.15 -17.05 -18.51
N ALA A 61 -6.81 -18.16 -19.16
CA ALA A 61 -5.68 -18.98 -18.74
C ALA A 61 -4.33 -18.35 -19.13
N ALA A 62 -4.29 -17.64 -20.25
CA ALA A 62 -3.10 -17.01 -20.78
C ALA A 62 -3.24 -15.49 -20.89
N ALA A 63 -2.11 -14.79 -20.76
CA ALA A 63 -2.04 -13.34 -20.92
C ALA A 63 -2.48 -12.90 -22.33
N GLN A 64 -2.10 -13.66 -23.37
CA GLN A 64 -2.44 -13.33 -24.75
C GLN A 64 -3.96 -13.34 -24.99
N ASP A 65 -4.69 -14.33 -24.47
CA ASP A 65 -6.14 -14.42 -24.65
C ASP A 65 -6.86 -13.22 -24.00
N ALA A 66 -6.39 -12.80 -22.82
CA ALA A 66 -6.93 -11.62 -22.15
C ALA A 66 -6.60 -10.32 -22.91
N LEU A 67 -5.40 -10.22 -23.46
CA LEU A 67 -4.98 -9.08 -24.28
C LEU A 67 -5.80 -8.99 -25.57
N ASP A 68 -5.99 -10.11 -26.27
CA ASP A 68 -6.79 -10.19 -27.49
C ASP A 68 -8.25 -9.77 -27.20
N PHE A 69 -8.82 -10.24 -26.09
CA PHE A 69 -10.16 -9.84 -25.66
C PHE A 69 -10.26 -8.33 -25.36
N ALA A 70 -9.27 -7.76 -24.66
CA ALA A 70 -9.21 -6.34 -24.37
C ALA A 70 -9.07 -5.49 -25.65
N GLN A 71 -8.25 -5.94 -26.61
CA GLN A 71 -8.10 -5.29 -27.91
C GLN A 71 -9.41 -5.34 -28.72
N GLN A 72 -10.11 -6.47 -28.72
CA GLN A 72 -11.40 -6.60 -29.39
C GLN A 72 -12.46 -5.70 -28.75
N THR A 73 -12.49 -5.64 -27.41
CA THR A 73 -13.37 -4.73 -26.65
C THR A 73 -13.12 -3.27 -27.05
N LEU A 74 -11.86 -2.88 -27.15
CA LEU A 74 -11.47 -1.55 -27.61
C LEU A 74 -11.85 -1.31 -29.09
N ALA A 75 -11.64 -2.29 -29.96
CA ALA A 75 -11.99 -2.20 -31.38
C ALA A 75 -13.51 -2.07 -31.59
N ALA A 76 -14.31 -2.68 -30.72
CA ALA A 76 -15.77 -2.56 -30.71
C ALA A 76 -16.28 -1.21 -30.19
N GLY A 77 -15.39 -0.30 -29.78
CA GLY A 77 -15.73 1.05 -29.31
C GLY A 77 -15.98 1.16 -27.81
N GLU A 78 -15.98 0.05 -27.08
CA GLU A 78 -16.04 0.06 -25.61
C GLU A 78 -14.72 0.63 -25.06
N ARG A 79 -14.83 1.48 -24.04
CA ARG A 79 -13.69 2.17 -23.41
C ARG A 79 -13.70 2.01 -21.90
N SER A 80 -14.85 1.71 -21.31
CA SER A 80 -15.04 1.52 -19.87
C SER A 80 -14.99 0.03 -19.55
N PHE A 81 -13.78 -0.50 -19.45
CA PHE A 81 -13.51 -1.88 -19.04
C PHE A 81 -12.29 -1.92 -18.10
N ASP A 82 -12.25 -2.89 -17.21
CA ASP A 82 -11.22 -3.02 -16.18
C ASP A 82 -10.23 -4.13 -16.53
N ILE A 83 -8.95 -3.93 -16.18
CA ILE A 83 -7.86 -4.81 -16.62
C ILE A 83 -6.97 -5.25 -15.46
N GLY A 84 -6.67 -6.55 -15.43
CA GLY A 84 -5.57 -7.13 -14.69
C GLY A 84 -5.84 -7.33 -13.20
N CYS A 85 -4.78 -7.68 -12.48
CA CYS A 85 -4.78 -8.00 -11.04
C CYS A 85 -5.56 -6.99 -10.18
N PHE A 86 -5.44 -5.69 -10.50
CA PHE A 86 -5.99 -4.58 -9.73
C PHE A 86 -7.20 -3.92 -10.41
N GLN A 87 -7.72 -4.52 -11.49
CA GLN A 87 -8.91 -4.06 -12.23
C GLN A 87 -8.88 -2.55 -12.50
N LEU A 88 -7.79 -2.06 -13.09
CA LEU A 88 -7.68 -0.66 -13.48
C LEU A 88 -8.58 -0.39 -14.68
N ASN A 89 -9.46 0.60 -14.57
CA ASN A 89 -10.36 0.97 -15.65
C ASN A 89 -9.63 1.67 -16.80
N TYR A 90 -9.76 1.16 -18.03
CA TYR A 90 -9.11 1.70 -19.22
C TYR A 90 -9.54 3.15 -19.54
N ARG A 91 -10.82 3.49 -19.39
CA ARG A 91 -11.33 4.84 -19.68
C ARG A 91 -10.63 5.90 -18.86
N TRP A 92 -10.33 5.59 -17.59
CA TRP A 92 -9.78 6.55 -16.63
C TRP A 92 -8.27 6.51 -16.54
N HIS A 93 -7.67 5.32 -16.67
CA HIS A 93 -6.24 5.11 -16.39
C HIS A 93 -5.42 4.70 -17.61
N GLY A 94 -6.06 4.33 -18.73
CA GLY A 94 -5.38 3.75 -19.89
C GLY A 94 -4.30 4.64 -20.50
N THR A 95 -4.46 5.97 -20.46
CA THR A 95 -3.46 6.94 -20.98
C THR A 95 -2.16 6.98 -20.19
N GLN A 96 -2.13 6.37 -19.00
CA GLN A 96 -0.93 6.28 -18.17
C GLN A 96 -0.05 5.08 -18.53
N PHE A 97 -0.50 4.27 -19.48
CA PHE A 97 0.20 3.11 -20.01
C PHE A 97 0.49 3.33 -21.49
N THR A 98 1.62 2.80 -21.97
CA THR A 98 2.02 2.86 -23.37
C THR A 98 1.23 1.89 -24.25
N SER A 99 0.61 0.87 -23.65
CA SER A 99 -0.18 -0.15 -24.36
C SER A 99 -1.10 -0.92 -23.41
N LEU A 100 -2.09 -1.64 -23.97
CA LEU A 100 -2.91 -2.60 -23.23
C LEU A 100 -2.08 -3.74 -22.63
N ASP A 101 -1.02 -4.16 -23.33
CA ASP A 101 -0.07 -5.16 -22.86
C ASP A 101 0.62 -4.70 -21.56
N GLN A 102 1.13 -3.46 -21.55
CA GLN A 102 1.72 -2.87 -20.34
C GLN A 102 0.68 -2.73 -19.22
N MET A 103 -0.56 -2.32 -19.55
CA MET A 103 -1.62 -2.16 -18.56
C MET A 103 -2.04 -3.50 -17.92
N MET A 104 -1.96 -4.60 -18.67
CA MET A 104 -2.26 -5.95 -18.20
C MET A 104 -1.09 -6.61 -17.47
N ALA A 105 0.14 -6.24 -17.80
CA ALA A 105 1.35 -6.77 -17.17
C ALA A 105 1.28 -6.60 -15.63
N PRO A 106 1.38 -7.67 -14.82
CA PRO A 106 1.12 -7.61 -13.39
C PRO A 106 1.94 -6.55 -12.66
N ASP A 107 3.22 -6.39 -13.03
CA ASP A 107 4.11 -5.41 -12.39
C ASP A 107 3.73 -3.96 -12.66
N ALA A 108 3.41 -3.61 -13.91
CA ALA A 108 3.00 -2.26 -14.26
C ALA A 108 1.61 -1.94 -13.71
N ASN A 109 0.69 -2.91 -13.77
CA ASN A 109 -0.65 -2.83 -13.19
C ASN A 109 -0.57 -2.55 -11.67
N ALA A 110 0.20 -3.35 -10.94
CA ALA A 110 0.39 -3.21 -9.50
C ALA A 110 1.08 -1.89 -9.11
N LEU A 111 2.15 -1.51 -9.82
CA LEU A 111 2.88 -0.28 -9.53
C LEU A 111 2.00 0.95 -9.74
N TYR A 112 1.19 0.97 -10.80
CA TYR A 112 0.26 2.06 -11.02
C TYR A 112 -0.82 2.11 -9.93
N ALA A 113 -1.43 0.96 -9.60
CA ALA A 113 -2.44 0.87 -8.55
C ALA A 113 -1.90 1.36 -7.20
N ALA A 114 -0.69 0.96 -6.83
CA ALA A 114 -0.04 1.40 -5.60
C ALA A 114 0.19 2.91 -5.57
N ARG A 115 0.68 3.52 -6.66
CA ARG A 115 0.82 4.98 -6.76
C ARG A 115 -0.53 5.69 -6.66
N PHE A 116 -1.59 5.11 -7.24
CA PHE A 116 -2.93 5.68 -7.15
C PHE A 116 -3.48 5.62 -5.71
N LEU A 117 -3.36 4.47 -5.06
CA LEU A 117 -3.73 4.29 -3.64
C LEU A 117 -2.95 5.23 -2.72
N SER A 118 -1.64 5.41 -2.96
CA SER A 118 -0.81 6.34 -2.19
C SER A 118 -1.34 7.79 -2.28
N ARG A 119 -1.76 8.24 -3.46
CA ARG A 119 -2.40 9.56 -3.63
C ARG A 119 -3.74 9.67 -2.89
N LEU A 120 -4.58 8.64 -2.99
CA LEU A 120 -5.86 8.60 -2.29
C LEU A 120 -5.68 8.58 -0.77
N HIS A 121 -4.67 7.87 -0.28
CA HIS A 121 -4.32 7.86 1.14
C HIS A 121 -3.78 9.22 1.59
N ALA A 122 -2.98 9.90 0.78
CA ALA A 122 -2.55 11.26 1.08
C ALA A 122 -3.73 12.25 1.14
N GLU A 123 -4.77 12.05 0.33
CA GLU A 123 -6.01 12.85 0.34
C GLU A 123 -6.88 12.55 1.57
N LEU A 124 -7.01 11.28 1.96
CA LEU A 124 -8.04 10.82 2.90
C LEU A 124 -7.51 10.46 4.29
N GLY A 125 -6.20 10.23 4.44
CA GLY A 125 -5.53 9.91 5.70
C GLY A 125 -5.80 8.51 6.26
N ASP A 126 -6.57 7.67 5.55
CA ASP A 126 -6.93 6.32 5.98
C ASP A 126 -6.96 5.35 4.79
N TRP A 127 -6.46 4.14 5.00
CA TRP A 127 -6.33 3.13 3.94
C TRP A 127 -7.67 2.50 3.55
N SER A 128 -8.61 2.32 4.49
CA SER A 128 -9.94 1.83 4.16
C SER A 128 -10.68 2.88 3.33
N ALA A 129 -10.61 4.15 3.72
CA ALA A 129 -11.13 5.26 2.93
C ALA A 129 -10.48 5.34 1.53
N ALA A 130 -9.16 5.19 1.43
CA ALA A 130 -8.44 5.15 0.16
C ALA A 130 -8.89 3.97 -0.72
N ALA A 131 -9.09 2.77 -0.15
CA ALA A 131 -9.60 1.61 -0.87
C ALA A 131 -11.04 1.84 -1.38
N GLY A 132 -11.91 2.44 -0.56
CA GLY A 132 -13.25 2.83 -1.00
C GLY A 132 -13.21 3.78 -2.19
N ALA A 133 -12.40 4.83 -2.11
CA ALA A 133 -12.24 5.83 -3.17
C ALA A 133 -11.53 5.29 -4.42
N TYR A 134 -10.68 4.27 -4.28
CA TYR A 134 -10.06 3.54 -5.38
C TYR A 134 -11.13 2.89 -6.27
N HIS A 135 -12.14 2.28 -5.65
CA HIS A 135 -13.25 1.65 -6.36
C HIS A 135 -14.29 2.67 -6.85
N SER A 136 -14.70 3.61 -6.00
CA SER A 136 -15.70 4.62 -6.35
C SER A 136 -15.72 5.79 -5.37
N ARG A 137 -15.96 7.01 -5.87
CA ARG A 137 -16.27 8.17 -5.01
C ARG A 137 -17.75 8.25 -4.60
N ASP A 138 -18.61 7.37 -5.11
CA ASP A 138 -19.97 7.22 -4.60
C ASP A 138 -19.94 6.57 -3.21
N SER A 139 -20.54 7.22 -2.21
CA SER A 139 -20.44 6.80 -0.81
C SER A 139 -21.02 5.41 -0.53
N SER A 140 -22.11 5.04 -1.22
CA SER A 140 -22.77 3.75 -1.03
C SER A 140 -21.94 2.59 -1.58
N ARG A 141 -21.33 2.78 -2.75
CA ARG A 141 -20.43 1.80 -3.37
C ARG A 141 -19.10 1.72 -2.63
N ALA A 142 -18.55 2.85 -2.22
CA ALA A 142 -17.33 2.91 -1.43
C ALA A 142 -17.50 2.13 -0.12
N SER A 143 -18.62 2.28 0.58
CA SER A 143 -18.83 1.58 1.85
C SER A 143 -18.84 0.06 1.70
N GLN A 144 -19.60 -0.48 0.74
CA GLN A 144 -19.62 -1.92 0.48
C GLN A 144 -18.26 -2.46 0.02
N TYR A 145 -17.48 -1.64 -0.65
CA TYR A 145 -16.12 -2.01 -1.03
C TYR A 145 -15.18 -2.08 0.17
N ARG A 146 -15.26 -1.08 1.07
CA ARG A 146 -14.47 -1.05 2.33
C ARG A 146 -14.68 -2.28 3.18
N ASP A 147 -15.93 -2.71 3.37
CA ASP A 147 -16.22 -3.89 4.20
C ASP A 147 -15.52 -5.16 3.67
N ARG A 148 -15.50 -5.33 2.34
CA ARG A 148 -14.77 -6.44 1.69
C ARG A 148 -13.27 -6.28 1.80
N PHE A 149 -12.76 -5.08 1.56
CA PHE A 149 -11.34 -4.75 1.69
C PHE A 149 -10.83 -5.01 3.10
N ASP A 150 -11.53 -4.53 4.14
CA ASP A 150 -11.14 -4.65 5.54
C ASP A 150 -11.17 -6.13 5.99
N HIS A 151 -12.10 -6.93 5.48
CA HIS A 151 -12.11 -8.38 5.71
C HIS A 151 -10.82 -9.06 5.21
N PHE A 152 -10.44 -8.81 3.95
CA PHE A 152 -9.19 -9.37 3.40
C PHE A 152 -7.95 -8.81 4.09
N ARG A 153 -7.98 -7.53 4.47
CA ARG A 153 -6.85 -6.87 5.13
C ARG A 153 -6.56 -7.44 6.50
N ALA A 154 -7.60 -7.67 7.31
CA ALA A 154 -7.45 -8.31 8.62
C ALA A 154 -6.80 -9.70 8.50
N ALA A 155 -7.17 -10.49 7.49
CA ALA A 155 -6.56 -11.79 7.22
C ALA A 155 -5.08 -11.68 6.81
N ALA A 156 -4.73 -10.72 5.95
CA ALA A 156 -3.36 -10.50 5.49
C ALA A 156 -2.42 -10.00 6.61
N GLU A 157 -2.93 -9.15 7.51
CA GLU A 157 -2.20 -8.69 8.70
C GLU A 157 -2.01 -9.82 9.73
N GLY A 158 -3.02 -10.68 9.91
CA GLY A 158 -2.90 -11.88 10.74
C GLY A 158 -1.88 -12.90 10.22
N ALA A 159 -1.75 -13.06 8.90
CA ALA A 159 -0.77 -13.95 8.28
C ALA A 159 0.67 -13.41 8.34
N SER A 160 0.86 -12.09 8.39
CA SER A 160 2.18 -11.44 8.52
C SER A 160 2.65 -11.29 9.97
N ALA A 161 1.83 -11.65 10.96
CA ALA A 161 2.20 -11.72 12.37
C ALA A 161 2.97 -13.01 12.78
N GLY A 162 3.30 -13.89 11.82
CA GLY A 162 4.36 -14.92 11.97
C GLY A 162 5.76 -14.28 12.05
N PRO A 163 6.79 -14.97 12.56
CA PRO A 163 8.00 -14.33 13.10
C PRO A 163 8.67 -13.40 12.08
N ASN A 164 8.54 -12.11 12.34
CA ASN A 164 9.07 -11.03 11.53
C ASN A 164 10.62 -10.99 11.64
N PRO A 165 11.40 -11.16 10.55
CA PRO A 165 12.85 -11.00 10.59
C PRO A 165 13.30 -9.53 10.65
N ALA A 166 12.37 -8.56 10.62
CA ALA A 166 12.69 -7.13 10.74
C ALA A 166 12.52 -6.56 12.15
N ALA A 167 12.00 -7.34 13.11
CA ALA A 167 12.22 -7.06 14.52
C ALA A 167 13.56 -7.69 14.90
N GLY A 168 14.61 -6.86 14.99
CA GLY A 168 15.83 -7.29 15.69
C GLY A 168 15.43 -7.92 17.04
N PRO A 169 16.19 -8.91 17.54
CA PRO A 169 15.80 -9.65 18.74
C PRO A 169 15.40 -8.65 19.84
N PRO A 170 14.36 -8.93 20.64
CA PRO A 170 14.04 -8.08 21.76
C PRO A 170 15.34 -7.90 22.53
N ARG A 171 15.84 -6.66 22.59
CA ARG A 171 16.93 -6.35 23.49
C ARG A 171 16.37 -6.73 24.86
N LEU A 172 16.88 -7.83 25.41
CA LEU A 172 16.73 -8.14 26.82
C LEU A 172 17.05 -6.83 27.53
N ALA A 173 16.02 -6.17 28.06
CA ALA A 173 16.21 -5.05 28.92
C ALA A 173 16.98 -5.62 30.10
N LEU A 174 18.29 -5.37 30.14
CA LEU A 174 19.08 -5.67 31.31
C LEU A 174 18.37 -4.92 32.43
N ALA A 175 17.78 -5.68 33.36
CA ALA A 175 17.04 -5.14 34.48
C ALA A 175 17.87 -4.02 35.09
N ALA A 176 17.28 -2.82 35.15
CA ALA A 176 17.88 -1.70 35.85
C ALA A 176 18.21 -2.17 37.28
N PRO A 177 19.45 -2.01 37.77
CA PRO A 177 19.72 -2.33 39.16
C PRO A 177 18.93 -1.38 40.06
N SER A 178 18.17 -1.96 40.99
CA SER A 178 17.53 -1.25 42.11
C SER A 178 18.55 -0.37 42.85
N PRO A 179 18.13 0.78 43.41
CA PRO A 179 19.05 1.76 43.99
C PRO A 179 19.71 1.21 45.25
N ALA A 180 21.04 1.11 45.24
CA ALA A 180 21.85 0.91 46.44
C ALA A 180 22.00 2.24 47.20
N SER A 181 21.91 2.16 48.53
CA SER A 181 22.02 3.26 49.49
C SER A 181 23.27 4.13 49.30
N PRO A 182 23.23 5.43 49.68
CA PRO A 182 24.31 6.36 49.42
C PRO A 182 25.46 6.19 50.41
N VAL A 183 26.68 6.03 49.90
CA VAL A 183 27.93 6.21 50.65
C VAL A 183 28.37 7.67 50.49
N PRO A 184 28.70 8.40 51.58
CA PRO A 184 29.14 9.78 51.46
C PRO A 184 30.60 9.81 50.96
N ARG A 185 30.84 10.52 49.86
CA ARG A 185 32.19 10.93 49.47
C ARG A 185 32.32 12.43 49.67
N SER A 186 33.24 12.78 50.56
CA SER A 186 33.74 14.13 50.75
C SER A 186 34.71 14.43 49.61
N ASP A 187 34.38 15.42 48.78
CA ASP A 187 35.38 16.08 47.93
C ASP A 187 35.36 17.57 48.23
N THR A 188 36.47 17.98 48.81
CA THR A 188 36.87 19.33 49.16
C THR A 188 37.48 19.98 47.91
N PHE A 189 37.28 21.31 47.77
CA PHE A 189 38.02 22.28 46.92
C PHE A 189 37.29 22.87 45.68
N PRO A 190 37.55 24.17 45.37
CA PRO A 190 36.49 25.14 45.08
C PRO A 190 36.66 25.91 43.75
N LEU A 191 35.74 26.88 43.53
CA LEU A 191 35.77 28.02 42.59
C LEU A 191 35.33 27.67 41.15
N PHE A 192 34.42 28.38 40.46
CA PHE A 192 34.06 29.80 40.46
C PHE A 192 32.55 30.02 40.25
N ARG A 193 32.08 31.19 40.69
CA ARG A 193 30.71 31.70 40.55
C ARG A 193 30.68 32.87 39.55
N ALA A 194 29.53 33.00 38.91
CA ALA A 194 28.87 34.23 38.43
C ALA A 194 28.80 34.44 36.91
N GLY A 195 27.58 34.73 36.46
CA GLY A 195 27.26 35.15 35.12
C GLY A 195 25.76 35.03 34.81
N SER A 196 24.91 35.76 35.55
CA SER A 196 23.49 35.89 35.24
C SER A 196 23.29 36.75 33.98
N ALA A 197 22.46 36.30 33.04
CA ALA A 197 21.81 37.20 32.10
C ALA A 197 20.37 36.75 31.83
N ARG A 198 19.47 37.73 31.85
CA ARG A 198 18.01 37.62 31.79
C ARG A 198 17.51 37.39 30.36
N ARG A 199 16.32 36.77 30.33
CA ARG A 199 15.27 36.67 29.29
C ARG A 199 15.24 37.80 28.26
N SER A 200 14.84 37.47 27.03
CA SER A 200 13.83 38.25 26.30
C SER A 200 12.97 37.36 25.41
N ALA A 201 11.65 37.54 25.50
CA ALA A 201 10.68 37.14 24.51
C ALA A 201 10.77 38.11 23.32
N GLY A 202 10.56 37.60 22.09
CA GLY A 202 10.46 38.40 20.87
C GLY A 202 9.49 37.71 19.92
N SER A 203 8.35 38.34 19.71
CA SER A 203 7.22 37.93 18.88
C SER A 203 7.28 38.62 17.51
N LEU A 204 6.44 38.14 16.57
CA LEU A 204 5.87 38.80 15.38
C LEU A 204 6.55 38.58 13.99
N PHE A 205 5.75 37.97 13.09
CA PHE A 205 5.69 38.05 11.60
C PHE A 205 5.73 39.52 11.06
N PRO A 206 5.71 39.89 9.73
CA PRO A 206 5.35 39.14 8.49
C PRO A 206 6.10 39.50 7.14
N LEU A 207 5.78 38.72 6.08
CA LEU A 207 5.53 39.03 4.63
C LEU A 207 6.49 39.90 3.76
N ASP A 208 6.95 39.38 2.60
CA ASP A 208 6.44 39.65 1.21
C ASP A 208 7.45 39.52 0.04
N ALA A 209 6.94 38.93 -1.06
CA ALA A 209 7.08 39.17 -2.52
C ALA A 209 8.42 39.39 -3.28
N GLY A 210 8.47 38.80 -4.49
CA GLY A 210 9.30 39.17 -5.66
C GLY A 210 9.84 37.93 -6.39
N SER A 211 9.58 37.62 -7.68
CA SER A 211 9.15 38.40 -8.86
C SER A 211 8.36 37.55 -9.83
#